data_AF-A0A9E5TC56-F1
#
_entry.id   AF-A0A9E5TC56-F1
#
_cell.length_a   1.000
_cell.length_b   1.000
_cell.length_c   1.000
_cell.angle_alpha   90.00
_cell.angle_beta   90.00
_cell.angle_gamma   90.00
#
_symmetry.space_group_name_H-M   'P 1'
#
loop_
_entity.id
_entity.type
_entity.pdbx_description
1 polymer ?
#
loop_
_entity_poly.entity_id
_entity_poly.type
_entity_poly.pdbx_seq_one_letter_code
_entity_poly.pdbx_strand_id
1 'polypeptide(L)' 'KTGERILFAYQGANAKLSAGNIDKNHIESAKYIFLSSIEGKEAIAAMEVACGYAKESGGKIFFDPGYIF' A
#
# COMPACT_ATOMS: atom_id res chain seq x y z
N LYS A 1 -6.33 -26.67 -20.84
CA LYS A 1 -5.34 -25.75 -20.22
C LYS A 1 -6.11 -24.94 -19.19
N THR A 2 -5.75 -25.04 -17.92
CA THR A 2 -6.57 -24.54 -16.80
C THR A 2 -6.48 -23.00 -16.63
N GLY A 3 -5.48 -22.34 -17.23
CA GLY A 3 -5.48 -20.88 -17.41
C GLY A 3 -5.08 -20.09 -16.16
N GLU A 4 -4.91 -20.75 -15.01
CA GLU A 4 -4.40 -20.13 -13.79
C GLU A 4 -2.94 -19.72 -13.94
N ARG A 5 -2.56 -18.72 -13.14
CA ARG A 5 -1.19 -18.20 -13.05
C ARG A 5 -0.71 -18.34 -11.62
N ILE A 6 0.50 -18.87 -11.46
CA ILE A 6 1.20 -18.92 -10.18
C ILE A 6 2.29 -17.87 -10.23
N LEU A 7 2.33 -17.00 -9.22
CA LEU A 7 3.27 -15.90 -9.12
C LEU A 7 4.28 -16.22 -8.02
N PHE A 8 5.57 -16.08 -8.34
CA PHE A 8 6.66 -16.15 -7.38
C PHE A 8 7.30 -14.77 -7.32
N ALA A 9 7.25 -14.10 -6.17
CA ALA A 9 7.89 -12.81 -5.98
C ALA A 9 8.87 -12.86 -4.82
N TYR A 10 9.91 -12.03 -4.93
CA TYR A 10 10.89 -11.80 -3.89
C TYR A 10 10.78 -10.34 -3.44
N GLN A 11 10.63 -10.10 -2.14
CA GLN A 11 10.30 -8.78 -1.61
C GLN A 11 11.40 -7.74 -1.86
N GLY A 12 12.68 -8.13 -1.88
CA GLY A 12 13.79 -7.23 -2.22
C GLY A 12 13.75 -5.90 -1.46
N ALA A 13 13.68 -4.79 -2.21
CA ALA A 13 13.61 -3.44 -1.63
C ALA A 13 12.21 -3.06 -1.12
N ASN A 14 11.14 -3.72 -1.56
CA ASN A 14 9.78 -3.41 -1.09
C ASN A 14 9.61 -3.67 0.41
N ALA A 15 10.34 -4.65 0.96
CA ALA A 15 10.39 -4.91 2.41
C ALA A 15 10.95 -3.75 3.25
N LYS A 16 11.47 -2.69 2.62
CA LYS A 16 12.04 -1.52 3.31
C LYS A 16 11.10 -0.32 3.33
N LEU A 17 9.89 -0.45 2.80
CA LEU A 17 8.91 0.63 2.83
C LEU A 17 8.57 0.99 4.29
N SER A 18 8.70 2.27 4.62
CA SER A 18 8.49 2.80 5.96
C SER A 18 7.63 4.06 5.93
N ALA A 19 7.12 4.48 7.08
CA ALA A 19 6.37 5.73 7.22
C ALA A 19 7.12 6.96 6.68
N GLY A 20 8.45 6.98 6.79
CA GLY A 20 9.28 8.09 6.30
C GLY A 20 9.31 8.22 4.77
N ASN A 21 8.80 7.21 4.04
CA ASN A 21 8.69 7.24 2.59
C ASN A 21 7.36 7.86 2.10
N ILE A 22 6.41 8.14 3.00
CA ILE A 22 5.08 8.63 2.64
C ILE A 22 5.09 10.17 2.58
N ASP A 23 4.91 10.71 1.38
CA ASP A 23 4.78 12.15 1.16
C ASP A 23 3.37 12.63 1.52
N LYS A 24 3.27 13.38 2.62
CA LYS A 24 2.01 13.94 3.10
C LYS A 24 1.32 14.82 2.05
N ASN A 25 2.05 15.73 1.41
CA ASN A 25 1.45 16.69 0.47
C ASN A 25 0.88 15.96 -0.75
N HIS A 26 1.58 14.92 -1.20
CA HIS A 26 1.10 14.08 -2.29
C HIS A 26 -0.22 13.39 -1.91
N ILE A 27 -0.28 12.79 -0.72
CA ILE A 27 -1.46 12.09 -0.23
C ILE A 27 -2.65 13.04 -0.04
N GLU A 28 -2.45 14.22 0.55
CA GLU A 28 -3.54 15.18 0.79
C GLU A 28 -4.11 15.78 -0.51
N SER A 29 -3.30 15.83 -1.57
CA SER A 29 -3.76 16.26 -2.90
C SER A 29 -4.55 15.18 -3.65
N ALA A 30 -4.48 13.92 -3.20
CA ALA A 30 -5.08 12.78 -3.87
C ALA A 30 -6.54 12.58 -3.43
N LYS A 31 -7.44 12.48 -4.41
CA LYS A 31 -8.86 12.16 -4.15
C LYS A 31 -9.07 10.69 -3.76
N TYR A 32 -8.21 9.81 -4.26
CA TYR A 32 -8.28 8.37 -4.08
C TYR A 32 -6.90 7.77 -3.90
N ILE A 33 -6.77 6.83 -2.96
CA ILE A 33 -5.54 6.11 -2.67
C ILE A 33 -5.85 4.62 -2.73
N PHE A 34 -5.01 3.88 -3.44
CA PHE A 34 -5.10 2.43 -3.54
C PHE A 34 -3.94 1.81 -2.78
N LEU A 35 -4.26 0.93 -1.85
CA LEU A 35 -3.28 0.21 -1.03
C LEU A 35 -3.43 -1.29 -1.27
N SER A 36 -2.33 -2.04 -1.21
CA SER A 36 -2.33 -3.50 -1.34
C SER A 36 -1.54 -4.18 -0.22
N SER A 37 -1.96 -5.39 0.17
CA SER A 37 -1.28 -6.22 1.17
C SER A 37 0.05 -6.83 0.70
N ILE A 38 0.36 -6.74 -0.59
CA ILE A 38 1.55 -7.35 -1.22
C ILE A 38 2.87 -6.77 -0.70
N GLU A 39 2.84 -5.58 -0.09
CA GLU A 39 4.03 -4.84 0.35
C GLU A 39 4.70 -5.41 1.63
N GLY A 40 4.12 -6.45 2.25
CA GLY A 40 4.69 -7.11 3.43
C GLY A 40 4.29 -6.46 4.76
N LYS A 41 4.70 -7.08 5.89
CA LYS A 41 4.29 -6.64 7.23
C LYS A 41 4.90 -5.30 7.63
N GLU A 42 6.10 -5.05 7.15
CA GLU A 42 6.89 -3.85 7.43
C GLU A 42 6.23 -2.59 6.82
N ALA A 43 5.50 -2.75 5.72
CA ALA A 43 4.77 -1.68 5.04
C ALA A 43 3.51 -1.22 5.80
N ILE A 44 3.01 -2.00 6.79
CA ILE A 44 1.76 -1.69 7.51
C ILE A 44 1.82 -0.30 8.14
N ALA A 45 2.91 0.04 8.82
CA ALA A 45 3.06 1.35 9.44
C ALA A 45 3.03 2.50 8.42
N ALA A 46 3.59 2.28 7.23
CA ALA A 46 3.56 3.26 6.14
C ALA A 46 2.13 3.43 5.59
N MET A 47 1.41 2.32 5.44
CA MET A 47 0.01 2.32 5.01
C MET A 47 -0.90 3.02 6.02
N GLU A 48 -0.68 2.81 7.33
CA GLU A 48 -1.43 3.50 8.40
C GLU A 48 -1.21 5.01 8.35
N VAL A 49 0.03 5.46 8.12
CA VAL A 49 0.35 6.88 7.95
C VAL A 49 -0.35 7.47 6.72
N ALA A 50 -0.29 6.78 5.57
CA ALA A 50 -1.03 7.20 4.38
C ALA A 50 -2.54 7.27 4.65
N CYS A 51 -3.10 6.32 5.42
CA CYS A 51 -4.50 6.36 5.82
C CYS A 51 -4.83 7.58 6.68
N GLY A 52 -3.94 7.95 7.60
CA GLY A 52 -4.09 9.14 8.44
C GLY A 52 -4.20 10.42 7.61
N TYR A 53 -3.25 10.65 6.71
CA TYR A 53 -3.23 11.83 5.84
C TYR A 53 -4.44 11.88 4.90
N ALA A 54 -4.84 10.73 4.34
CA ALA A 54 -6.04 10.64 3.52
C ALA A 54 -7.31 11.02 4.30
N LYS A 55 -7.43 10.54 5.54
CA LYS A 55 -8.57 10.84 6.40
C LYS A 55 -8.63 12.33 6.77
N GLU A 56 -7.49 12.94 7.07
CA GLU A 56 -7.37 14.38 7.38
C GLU A 56 -7.83 15.26 6.20
N SER A 57 -7.50 14.86 4.97
CA SER A 57 -7.83 15.60 3.74
C SER A 57 -9.19 15.25 3.11
N GLY A 58 -9.90 14.25 3.65
CA GLY A 58 -11.16 13.75 3.08
C GLY A 58 -10.98 12.86 1.83
N GLY A 59 -9.76 12.38 1.59
CA GLY A 59 -9.43 11.39 0.56
C GLY A 59 -10.08 10.03 0.85
N LYS A 60 -10.33 9.26 -0.21
CA LYS A 60 -10.94 7.93 -0.12
C LYS A 60 -9.88 6.85 -0.32
N ILE A 61 -9.94 5.80 0.50
CA ILE A 61 -8.99 4.68 0.46
C ILE A 61 -9.71 3.45 -0.08
N PHE A 62 -9.07 2.78 -1.03
CA PHE A 62 -9.42 1.45 -1.47
C PHE A 62 -8.30 0.50 -1.08
N PHE A 63 -8.66 -0.60 -0.43
CA PHE A 63 -7.70 -1.62 -0.05
C PHE A 63 -7.98 -2.89 -0.85
N ASP A 64 -6.98 -3.33 -1.60
CA ASP A 64 -6.97 -4.64 -2.24
C ASP A 64 -6.22 -5.63 -1.32
N PRO A 65 -6.93 -6.59 -0.71
CA PRO A 65 -6.31 -7.57 0.16
C PRO A 65 -5.34 -8.50 -0.60
N GLY A 66 -5.31 -8.47 -1.93
CA GLY A 66 -4.34 -9.18 -2.76
C GLY A 66 -4.17 -10.66 -2.39
N TYR A 67 -2.92 -11.12 -2.43
CA TYR A 67 -2.47 -12.38 -1.84
C TYR A 67 -1.34 -12.04 -0.86
N ILE A 68 -1.58 -12.22 0.44
CA ILE A 68 -0.58 -11.99 1.47
C ILE A 68 0.53 -13.04 1.25
N PHE A 69 1.76 -12.59 0.97
CA PHE A 69 2.96 -13.44 1.00
C PHE A 69 3.23 -13.97 2.41
#